data_AF-A0A2E2D5T6-F1
#
_entry.id   AF-A0A2E2D5T6-F1
#
_cell.length_a   1.000
_cell.length_b   1.000
_cell.length_c   1.000
_cell.angle_alpha   90.00
_cell.angle_beta   90.00
_cell.angle_gamma   90.00
#
_symmetry.space_group_name_H-M   'P 1'
#
loop_
_entity.id
_entity.type
_entity.pdbx_description
1 polymer ?
#
loop_
_entity_poly.entity_id
_entity_poly.type
_entity_poly.pdbx_seq_one_letter_code
_entity_poly.pdbx_strand_id
1 'polypeptide(L)'
;MANVLKKIQVANPLINFDMPEHAEMYECIENDIEMAAFYHHLLDIADHCEDHGYERPMFRAMIYAMISYSTDCNINAQMLLL
;
A
#
# COMPACT_ATOMS: atom_id res chain seq x y z
N MET A 1 1.16 -21.01 -10.26
CA MET A 1 -0.05 -20.17 -10.37
C MET A 1 0.43 -18.81 -10.87
N ALA A 2 -0.18 -18.23 -11.90
CA ALA A 2 0.25 -16.92 -12.38
C ALA A 2 -0.26 -15.85 -11.40
N ASN A 3 0.60 -14.92 -11.00
CA ASN A 3 0.18 -13.78 -10.18
C ASN A 3 -0.71 -12.85 -11.00
N VAL A 4 -1.81 -12.41 -10.40
CA VAL A 4 -2.73 -11.42 -10.96
C VAL A 4 -2.38 -10.03 -10.44
N LEU A 5 -1.83 -9.93 -9.23
CA LEU A 5 -1.49 -8.66 -8.60
C LEU A 5 -0.13 -8.14 -9.08
N LYS A 6 -0.09 -6.86 -9.45
CA LYS A 6 1.13 -6.19 -9.95
C LYS A 6 1.90 -5.54 -8.80
N LYS A 7 3.21 -5.75 -8.79
CA LYS A 7 4.13 -5.08 -7.87
C LYS A 7 4.65 -3.77 -8.47
N ILE A 8 4.74 -2.72 -7.68
CA ILE A 8 5.44 -1.50 -8.09
C ILE A 8 6.95 -1.78 -8.05
N GLN A 9 7.61 -1.79 -9.21
CA GLN A 9 9.03 -2.11 -9.33
C GLN A 9 9.96 -0.89 -9.30
N VAL A 10 9.43 0.30 -9.59
CA VAL A 10 10.21 1.54 -9.67
C VAL A 10 9.64 2.54 -8.69
N ALA A 11 10.52 3.19 -7.92
CA ALA A 11 10.16 4.20 -6.93
C ALA A 11 9.13 3.71 -5.90
N ASN A 12 9.48 2.63 -5.17
CA ASN A 12 8.62 2.07 -4.12
C ASN A 12 8.15 3.18 -3.16
N PRO A 13 6.84 3.49 -3.12
CA PRO A 13 6.32 4.61 -2.35
C PRO A 13 6.68 4.54 -0.86
N LEU A 14 6.84 3.34 -0.30
CA LEU A 14 7.16 3.12 1.11
C LEU A 14 8.48 3.80 1.55
N ILE A 15 9.44 3.95 0.63
CA ILE A 15 10.69 4.66 0.90
C ILE A 15 10.43 6.15 1.16
N ASN A 16 9.50 6.75 0.42
CA ASN A 16 9.14 8.17 0.58
C ASN A 16 8.36 8.45 1.87
N PHE A 17 7.78 7.42 2.47
CA PHE A 17 7.05 7.49 3.74
C PHE A 17 7.89 7.05 4.94
N ASP A 18 9.21 6.95 4.78
CA ASP A 18 10.16 6.56 5.84
C ASP A 18 9.88 5.16 6.42
N MET A 19 9.48 4.22 5.56
CA MET A 19 9.19 2.82 5.92
C MET A 19 10.14 1.83 5.22
N PRO A 20 11.47 1.91 5.45
CA PRO A 20 12.46 1.09 4.76
C PRO A 20 12.27 -0.42 4.99
N GLU A 21 11.94 -0.83 6.22
CA GLU A 21 11.69 -2.24 6.56
C GLU A 21 10.50 -2.81 5.76
N HIS A 22 9.43 -2.02 5.60
CA HIS A 22 8.27 -2.44 4.84
C HIS A 22 8.55 -2.44 3.34
N ALA A 23 9.45 -1.58 2.87
CA ALA A 23 9.90 -1.60 1.48
C ALA A 23 10.67 -2.89 1.16
N GLU A 24 11.56 -3.34 2.05
CA GLU A 24 12.26 -4.63 1.93
C GLU A 24 11.30 -5.82 1.97
N MET A 25 10.35 -5.81 2.91
CA MET A 25 9.28 -6.82 2.98
C MET A 25 8.47 -6.85 1.69
N TYR A 26 8.09 -5.67 1.18
CA TYR A 26 7.36 -5.56 -0.07
C TYR A 26 8.15 -6.21 -1.19
N GLU A 27 9.43 -5.89 -1.38
CA GLU A 27 10.30 -6.46 -2.42
C GLU A 27 10.40 -7.99 -2.39
N CYS A 28 10.33 -8.60 -1.21
CA CYS A 28 10.41 -10.06 -1.03
C CYS A 28 9.11 -10.82 -1.36
N ILE A 29 7.97 -10.15 -1.54
CA ILE A 29 6.68 -10.80 -1.84
C ILE A 29 6.71 -11.50 -3.21
N GLU A 30 6.35 -12.80 -3.25
CA GLU A 30 6.41 -13.61 -4.48
C GLU A 30 5.04 -14.01 -5.02
N ASN A 31 3.97 -13.91 -4.23
CA ASN A 31 2.63 -14.36 -4.61
C ASN A 31 1.50 -13.40 -4.19
N ASP A 32 0.34 -13.57 -4.83
CA ASP A 32 -0.84 -12.71 -4.62
C ASP A 32 -1.37 -12.77 -3.17
N ILE A 33 -1.26 -13.91 -2.49
CA ILE A 33 -1.75 -14.08 -1.12
C ILE A 33 -0.93 -13.21 -0.16
N GLU A 34 0.40 -13.27 -0.28
CA GLU A 34 1.33 -12.42 0.47
C GLU A 34 1.13 -10.95 0.14
N MET A 35 0.90 -10.60 -1.13
CA MET A 35 0.63 -9.23 -1.57
C MET A 35 -0.64 -8.67 -0.92
N ALA A 36 -1.72 -9.44 -0.93
CA ALA A 36 -2.98 -9.04 -0.29
C ALA A 36 -2.80 -8.88 1.23
N ALA A 37 -2.12 -9.83 1.88
CA ALA A 37 -1.83 -9.75 3.31
C ALA A 37 -0.99 -8.52 3.66
N PHE A 38 -0.01 -8.16 2.83
CA PHE A 38 0.80 -6.97 3.01
C PHE A 38 -0.03 -5.68 2.90
N TYR A 39 -0.93 -5.57 1.93
CA TYR A 39 -1.81 -4.40 1.84
C TYR A 39 -2.76 -4.28 3.03
N HIS A 40 -3.31 -5.40 3.53
CA HIS A 40 -4.09 -5.38 4.77
C HIS A 40 -3.27 -4.90 5.95
N HIS A 41 -2.03 -5.38 6.09
CA HIS A 41 -1.13 -4.94 7.15
C HIS A 41 -0.86 -3.42 7.10
N LEU A 42 -0.63 -2.85 5.92
CA LEU A 42 -0.45 -1.39 5.77
C LEU A 42 -1.71 -0.61 6.15
N LEU A 43 -2.90 -1.12 5.80
CA LEU A 43 -4.18 -0.50 6.19
C LEU A 43 -4.37 -0.57 7.71
N ASP A 44 -4.06 -1.69 8.36
CA ASP A 44 -4.14 -1.83 9.82
C ASP A 44 -3.21 -0.83 10.54
N ILE A 45 -2.02 -0.56 9.99
CA ILE A 45 -1.11 0.48 10.51
C ILE A 45 -1.75 1.86 10.36
N ALA A 46 -2.37 2.16 9.22
CA ALA A 46 -3.01 3.45 8.98
C ALA A 46 -4.19 3.66 9.95
N ASP A 47 -5.04 2.65 10.12
CA ASP A 47 -6.19 2.68 11.03
C ASP A 47 -5.73 2.85 12.48
N HIS A 48 -4.70 2.11 12.90
CA HIS A 48 -4.12 2.26 14.23
C HIS A 48 -3.59 3.67 14.48
N CYS A 49 -2.97 4.32 13.50
CA CYS A 49 -2.49 5.70 13.64
C CYS A 49 -3.64 6.70 13.82
N GLU A 50 -4.72 6.55 13.04
CA GLU A 50 -5.91 7.39 13.12
C GLU A 50 -6.63 7.24 14.48
N ASP A 51 -6.75 6.02 15.00
CA ASP A 51 -7.34 5.74 16.31
C ASP A 51 -6.57 6.41 17.47
N HIS A 52 -5.28 6.69 17.28
CA HIS A 52 -4.44 7.40 18.24
C HIS A 52 -4.41 8.92 18.00
N GLY A 53 -5.25 9.43 17.10
CA GLY A 53 -5.36 10.86 16.77
C GLY A 53 -4.30 11.37 15.80
N TYR A 54 -3.53 10.49 15.15
CA TYR A 54 -2.55 10.86 14.14
C TYR A 54 -3.13 10.67 12.73
N GLU A 55 -3.82 11.69 12.23
CA GLU A 55 -4.30 11.67 10.84
C GLU A 55 -3.15 11.76 9.84
N ARG A 56 -3.04 10.76 8.96
CA ARG A 56 -2.06 10.71 7.87
C ARG A 56 -2.77 10.45 6.53
N PRO A 57 -3.58 11.41 6.03
CA PRO A 57 -4.39 11.21 4.82
C PRO A 57 -3.54 10.83 3.60
N MET A 58 -2.33 11.39 3.48
CA MET A 58 -1.39 11.04 2.41
C MET A 58 -0.91 9.58 2.48
N PHE A 59 -0.77 9.02 3.68
CA PHE A 59 -0.34 7.63 3.86
C PHE A 59 -1.44 6.67 3.40
N ARG A 60 -2.68 6.89 3.84
CA ARG A 60 -3.83 6.09 3.40
C ARG A 60 -4.06 6.22 1.89
N ALA A 61 -3.99 7.43 1.33
CA ALA A 61 -4.08 7.65 -0.11
C ALA A 61 -2.99 6.90 -0.89
N MET A 62 -1.76 6.87 -0.37
CA MET A 62 -0.67 6.08 -0.95
C MET A 62 -0.99 4.58 -0.95
N ILE A 63 -1.46 4.01 0.17
CA ILE A 63 -1.81 2.58 0.23
C ILE A 63 -2.86 2.24 -0.83
N TYR A 64 -3.90 3.05 -0.94
CA TYR A 64 -4.91 2.84 -1.98
C TYR A 64 -4.37 3.01 -3.40
N ALA A 65 -3.44 3.93 -3.64
CA ALA A 65 -2.78 4.04 -4.94
C ALA A 65 -1.95 2.79 -5.27
N MET A 66 -1.28 2.19 -4.27
CA MET A 66 -0.57 0.93 -4.43
C MET A 66 -1.52 -0.23 -4.78
N ILE A 67 -2.66 -0.33 -4.07
CA ILE A 67 -3.70 -1.33 -4.36
C ILE A 67 -4.30 -1.14 -5.75
N SER A 68 -4.57 0.12 -6.14
CA SER A 68 -5.10 0.49 -7.46
C SER A 68 -4.19 0.01 -8.58
N TYR A 69 -2.91 0.37 -8.48
CA TYR A 69 -1.88 -0.07 -9.42
C TYR A 69 -1.80 -1.60 -9.47
N SER A 70 -1.82 -2.24 -8.30
CA SER A 70 -1.71 -3.68 -8.17
C SER A 70 -2.88 -4.45 -8.79
N THR A 71 -4.07 -3.87 -8.82
CA THR A 71 -5.30 -4.51 -9.28
C THR A 71 -5.75 -4.06 -10.68
N ASP A 72 -5.03 -3.11 -11.29
CA ASP A 72 -5.45 -2.40 -12.52
C ASP A 72 -6.80 -1.65 -12.36
N CYS A 73 -7.25 -1.45 -11.13
CA CYS A 73 -8.45 -0.69 -10.82
C CYS A 73 -8.07 0.79 -10.71
N ASN A 74 -8.57 1.62 -11.61
CA ASN A 74 -8.35 3.06 -11.54
C ASN A 74 -9.22 3.67 -10.41
N ILE A 75 -8.64 3.81 -9.21
CA ILE A 75 -9.27 4.59 -8.15
C ILE A 75 -9.00 6.07 -8.44
N ASN A 76 -10.07 6.83 -8.67
CA ASN A 76 -9.96 8.26 -8.89
C ASN A 76 -9.29 8.91 -7.67
N ALA A 77 -8.13 9.54 -7.85
CA ALA A 77 -7.35 10.14 -6.76
C ALA A 77 -8.14 11.17 -5.93
N GLN A 78 -9.18 11.79 -6.50
CA GLN A 78 -10.10 12.67 -5.76
C GLN A 78 -10.94 11.94 -4.70
N MET A 79 -11.20 10.64 -4.86
CA MET A 79 -11.90 9.84 -3.85
C MET A 79 -11.01 9.43 -2.67
N LEU A 80 -9.69 9.59 -2.80
CA LEU A 80 -8.72 9.25 -1.74
C LEU A 80 -8.37 10.42 -0.81
N LEU A 81 -8.89 11.61 -1.11
CA LEU A 81 -8.64 12.86 -0.37
C LEU A 81 -9.90 13.41 0.34
N LEU A 82 -11.01 12.67 0.30
CA LEU A 82 -12.28 12.96 0.97
C LEU A 82 -12.41 12.14 2.24
#